data_AF-A0A2T9Y274-F1
#
_entry.id   AF-A0A2T9Y274-F1
#
_cell.length_a   1.000
_cell.length_b   1.000
_cell.length_c   1.000
_cell.angle_alpha   90.00
_cell.angle_beta   90.00
_cell.angle_gamma   90.00
#
_symmetry.space_group_name_H-M   'P 1'
#
loop_
_entity.id
_entity.type
_entity.pdbx_description
1 polymer ?
#
loop_
_entity_poly.entity_id
_entity_poly.type
_entity_poly.pdbx_seq_one_letter_code
_entity_poly.pdbx_strand_id
1 'polypeptide(L)'
;MHAKKLHEQKTQYKYWRFTAQDLYKKREEINSAGIEIAKQNRILDYNLRMEKGETGGQDLAAIEKIEYLTAEEERNMVGFYETKIRDYAKVFKFNKNISATAIMFLKRFYIHNTVLDYHPKQTMLTCLFLATKVENYYISIDSFTRPLKTISPEDVLQFELLVSQSLRFDFQVSNPFNSATGLFFDIQKHYEDHTTLVKVYAAVIALIEKSLFTDCGLMFMPSQIALAMWKHALENHGLNFETYLSKKFPADLLHELYSILDEIQRIVGGYHAPSISEMREIDKKLIYCKNIAKVKTSEVYKHLERKKKTEEQDSDNEVEEKSIKPLNSDADVFK
;
A
#
# COMPACT_ATOMS: atom_id res chain seq x y z
N MET A 1 -31.21 14.39 13.25
CA MET A 1 -29.87 13.79 13.06
C MET A 1 -29.92 12.85 11.86
N HIS A 2 -29.46 13.28 10.68
CA HIS A 2 -29.34 12.39 9.52
C HIS A 2 -28.41 11.24 9.85
N ALA A 3 -28.87 10.01 9.66
CA ALA A 3 -28.04 8.81 9.70
C ALA A 3 -26.97 8.95 8.60
N LYS A 4 -25.80 9.51 8.94
CA LYS A 4 -24.62 9.45 8.06
C LYS A 4 -24.44 7.98 7.71
N LYS A 5 -24.47 7.64 6.41
CA LYS A 5 -24.50 6.27 5.93
C LYS A 5 -23.30 5.54 6.55
N LEU A 6 -23.48 4.35 7.12
CA LEU A 6 -22.48 3.63 7.93
C LEU A 6 -21.08 3.56 7.25
N HIS A 7 -21.06 3.49 5.92
CA HIS A 7 -19.83 3.50 5.13
C HIS A 7 -19.07 4.84 5.16
N GLU A 8 -19.75 5.98 5.20
CA GLU A 8 -19.15 7.32 5.24
C GLU A 8 -18.47 7.63 6.57
N GLN A 9 -18.81 6.84 7.61
CA GLN A 9 -18.21 6.97 8.94
C GLN A 9 -16.87 6.24 9.04
N LYS A 10 -16.63 5.23 8.19
CA LYS A 10 -15.41 4.43 8.18
C LYS A 10 -14.19 5.29 7.84
N THR A 11 -13.08 5.00 8.50
CA THR A 11 -11.75 5.61 8.27
C THR A 11 -11.32 5.49 6.81
N GLN A 12 -11.58 4.33 6.20
CA GLN A 12 -11.36 4.09 4.77
C GLN A 12 -12.02 5.15 3.88
N TYR A 13 -13.26 5.54 4.16
CA TYR A 13 -13.94 6.56 3.36
C TYR A 13 -13.37 7.96 3.58
N LYS A 14 -13.00 8.28 4.82
CA LYS A 14 -12.55 9.62 5.21
C LYS A 14 -11.13 9.93 4.75
N TYR A 15 -10.23 8.95 4.78
CA TYR A 15 -8.80 9.18 4.60
C TYR A 15 -8.21 8.50 3.37
N TRP A 16 -8.88 7.49 2.82
CA TRP A 16 -8.33 6.63 1.77
C TRP A 16 -9.18 6.59 0.50
N ARG A 17 -10.06 7.59 0.31
CA ARG A 17 -10.80 7.79 -0.92
C ARG A 17 -10.23 9.00 -1.66
N PHE A 18 -9.88 8.79 -2.93
CA PHE A 18 -9.27 9.82 -3.77
C PHE A 18 -9.91 9.84 -5.15
N THR A 19 -9.86 10.99 -5.81
CA THR A 19 -10.16 11.06 -7.25
C THR A 19 -8.95 10.59 -8.06
N ALA A 20 -9.16 10.25 -9.34
CA ALA A 20 -8.05 9.82 -10.20
C ALA A 20 -6.98 10.90 -10.40
N GLN A 21 -7.40 12.16 -10.48
CA GLN A 21 -6.49 13.31 -10.59
C GLN A 21 -5.69 13.51 -9.30
N ASP A 22 -6.33 13.42 -8.14
CA ASP A 22 -5.64 13.56 -6.86
C ASP A 22 -4.61 12.46 -6.63
N LEU A 23 -4.91 11.23 -7.03
CA LEU A 23 -3.97 10.11 -6.93
C LEU A 23 -2.74 10.30 -7.81
N TYR A 24 -2.94 10.77 -9.04
CA TYR A 24 -1.84 11.07 -9.95
C TYR A 24 -0.95 12.18 -9.38
N LYS A 25 -1.57 13.30 -8.98
CA LYS A 25 -0.85 14.44 -8.41
C LYS A 25 -0.05 14.08 -7.16
N LYS A 26 -0.65 13.32 -6.23
CA LYS A 26 0.07 12.86 -5.02
C LYS A 26 1.27 11.97 -5.34
N ARG A 27 1.13 11.09 -6.33
CA ARG A 27 2.24 10.23 -6.76
C ARG A 27 3.37 11.04 -7.38
N GLU A 28 3.04 12.04 -8.20
CA GLU A 28 4.05 12.95 -8.75
C GLU A 28 4.75 13.76 -7.65
N GLU A 29 4.00 14.34 -6.71
CA GLU A 29 4.55 15.13 -5.58
C GLU A 29 5.50 14.29 -4.71
N ILE A 30 5.13 13.04 -4.39
CA ILE A 30 5.98 12.14 -3.60
C ILE A 30 7.21 11.69 -4.39
N ASN A 31 7.05 11.41 -5.68
CA ASN A 31 8.17 11.02 -6.53
C ASN A 31 9.17 12.18 -6.69
N SER A 32 8.71 13.40 -6.97
CA SER A 32 9.58 14.58 -7.08
C SER A 32 10.32 14.89 -5.78
N ALA A 33 9.60 14.86 -4.64
CA ALA A 33 10.21 15.06 -3.33
C ALA A 33 11.24 13.95 -3.00
N GLY A 34 10.92 12.69 -3.33
CA GLY A 34 11.83 11.56 -3.17
C GLY A 34 13.11 11.70 -4.00
N ILE A 35 12.98 12.17 -5.24
CA ILE A 35 14.12 12.44 -6.13
C ILE A 35 15.01 13.56 -5.57
N GLU A 36 14.42 14.66 -5.09
CA GLU A 36 15.17 15.77 -4.49
C GLU A 36 15.96 15.32 -3.26
N ILE A 37 15.32 14.58 -2.35
CA ILE A 37 15.97 14.03 -1.16
C ILE A 37 17.08 13.05 -1.56
N ALA A 38 16.85 12.18 -2.54
CA ALA A 38 17.85 11.23 -3.00
C ALA A 38 19.08 11.94 -3.64
N LYS A 39 18.85 13.03 -4.38
CA LYS A 39 19.92 13.89 -4.92
C LYS A 39 20.73 14.55 -3.81
N GLN A 40 20.05 15.18 -2.84
CA GLN A 40 20.70 15.84 -1.70
C GLN A 40 21.54 14.85 -0.89
N ASN A 41 21.00 13.68 -0.58
CA ASN A 41 21.73 12.65 0.17
C ASN A 41 22.94 12.11 -0.58
N ARG A 42 22.89 12.04 -1.92
CA ARG A 42 24.04 11.66 -2.76
C ARG A 42 25.15 12.70 -2.72
N ILE A 43 24.80 13.98 -2.81
CA ILE A 43 25.76 15.09 -2.70
C ILE A 43 26.39 15.10 -1.30
N LEU A 44 25.60 14.88 -0.26
CA LEU A 44 26.09 14.78 1.11
C LEU A 44 27.06 13.59 1.29
N ASP A 45 26.74 12.41 0.74
CA ASP A 45 27.63 11.24 0.78
C ASP A 45 28.97 11.53 0.09
N TYR A 46 28.95 12.22 -1.05
CA TYR A 46 30.16 12.66 -1.74
C TYR A 46 31.00 13.60 -0.86
N ASN A 47 30.39 14.62 -0.27
CA ASN A 47 31.10 15.59 0.59
C ASN A 47 31.74 14.90 1.81
N LEU A 48 31.02 14.00 2.48
CA LEU A 48 31.53 13.27 3.65
C LEU A 48 32.72 12.36 3.32
N ARG A 49 32.70 11.72 2.15
CA ARG A 49 33.83 10.88 1.69
C ARG A 49 35.05 11.72 1.34
N MET A 50 34.84 12.89 0.73
CA MET A 50 35.91 13.83 0.41
C MET A 50 36.57 14.37 1.68
N GLU A 51 35.80 14.66 2.73
CA GLU A 51 36.33 15.03 4.05
C GLU A 51 37.19 13.93 4.68
N LYS A 52 36.88 12.65 4.42
CA LYS A 52 37.67 11.50 4.87
C LYS A 52 38.83 11.10 3.94
N GLY A 53 38.98 11.78 2.81
CA GLY A 53 40.03 11.49 1.82
C GLY A 53 39.80 10.21 0.99
N GLU A 54 38.57 9.71 0.90
CA GLU A 54 38.24 8.52 0.11
C GLU A 54 37.88 8.88 -1.34
N THR A 55 38.76 8.57 -2.31
CA THR A 55 38.58 8.90 -3.74
C THR A 55 37.84 7.82 -4.55
N GLY A 56 36.97 7.02 -3.91
CA GLY A 56 36.31 5.86 -4.52
C GLY A 56 34.83 6.05 -4.90
N GLY A 57 34.34 7.30 -4.99
CA GLY A 57 32.93 7.64 -5.22
C GLY A 57 32.57 7.99 -6.67
N GLN A 58 31.27 8.03 -6.98
CA GLN A 58 30.77 8.62 -8.23
C GLN A 58 31.01 10.13 -8.21
N ASP A 59 31.58 10.69 -9.28
CA ASP A 59 31.79 12.14 -9.41
C ASP A 59 30.48 12.93 -9.38
N LEU A 60 30.52 14.19 -8.93
CA LEU A 60 29.37 15.11 -8.92
C LEU A 60 28.66 15.19 -10.29
N ALA A 61 29.42 15.19 -11.38
CA ALA A 61 28.89 15.20 -12.74
C ALA A 61 28.16 13.89 -13.14
N ALA A 62 28.50 12.77 -12.50
CA ALA A 62 27.81 11.50 -12.68
C ALA A 62 26.52 11.44 -11.83
N ILE A 63 26.46 12.16 -10.71
CA ILE A 63 25.27 12.28 -9.85
C ILE A 63 24.17 13.10 -10.53
N GLU A 64 24.54 14.21 -11.21
CA GLU A 64 23.58 15.04 -11.94
C GLU A 64 22.98 14.35 -13.18
N LYS A 65 23.70 13.39 -13.77
CA LYS A 65 23.28 12.65 -14.98
C LYS A 65 22.42 11.43 -14.71
N ILE A 66 22.04 11.16 -13.45
CA ILE A 66 21.23 9.99 -13.10
C ILE A 66 19.79 10.21 -13.56
N GLU A 67 19.31 9.31 -14.40
CA GLU A 67 17.90 9.24 -14.78
C GLU A 67 17.13 8.56 -13.65
N TYR A 68 16.32 9.35 -12.94
CA TYR A 68 15.49 8.86 -11.84
C TYR A 68 14.22 8.18 -12.34
N LEU A 69 13.64 7.30 -11.50
CA LEU A 69 12.39 6.62 -11.82
C LEU A 69 11.24 7.63 -11.89
N THR A 70 10.46 7.55 -12.96
CA THR A 70 9.20 8.28 -13.12
C THR A 70 8.11 7.71 -12.21
N ALA A 71 7.07 8.49 -11.93
CA ALA A 71 5.92 8.05 -11.13
C ALA A 71 5.18 6.84 -11.75
N GLU A 72 5.20 6.71 -13.09
CA GLU A 72 4.61 5.58 -13.80
C GLU A 72 5.45 4.30 -13.67
N GLU A 73 6.79 4.40 -13.79
CA GLU A 73 7.69 3.28 -13.54
C GLU A 73 7.58 2.79 -12.08
N GLU A 74 7.48 3.72 -11.14
CA GLU A 74 7.27 3.42 -9.72
C GLU A 74 5.95 2.66 -9.50
N ARG A 75 4.86 3.12 -10.12
CA ARG A 75 3.56 2.43 -10.09
C ARG A 75 3.63 1.03 -10.70
N ASN A 76 4.31 0.87 -11.84
CA ASN A 76 4.46 -0.43 -12.50
C ASN A 76 5.25 -1.40 -11.62
N MET A 77 6.30 -0.92 -10.95
CA MET A 77 7.04 -1.71 -9.98
C MET A 77 6.15 -2.14 -8.81
N VAL A 78 5.41 -1.21 -8.19
CA VAL A 78 4.47 -1.57 -7.10
C VAL A 78 3.44 -2.59 -7.59
N GLY A 79 2.84 -2.39 -8.76
CA GLY A 79 1.89 -3.31 -9.38
C GLY A 79 2.48 -4.71 -9.61
N PHE A 80 3.76 -4.82 -9.98
CA PHE A 80 4.43 -6.11 -10.09
C PHE A 80 4.49 -6.82 -8.74
N TYR A 81 4.87 -6.12 -7.68
CA TYR A 81 4.90 -6.71 -6.33
C TYR A 81 3.50 -7.04 -5.79
N GLU A 82 2.45 -6.31 -6.19
CA GLU A 82 1.07 -6.70 -5.87
C GLU A 82 0.72 -8.07 -6.46
N THR A 83 1.14 -8.37 -7.70
CA THR A 83 0.94 -9.72 -8.26
C THR A 83 1.71 -10.79 -7.50
N LYS A 84 2.90 -10.44 -6.97
CA LYS A 84 3.70 -11.34 -6.11
C LYS A 84 3.03 -11.60 -4.77
N ILE A 85 2.34 -10.63 -4.16
CA ILE A 85 1.53 -10.88 -2.94
C ILE A 85 0.56 -12.03 -3.17
N ARG A 86 -0.16 -12.02 -4.30
CA ARG A 86 -1.09 -13.09 -4.65
C ARG A 86 -0.38 -14.43 -4.78
N ASP A 87 0.79 -14.46 -5.42
CA ASP A 87 1.56 -15.70 -5.60
C ASP A 87 2.05 -16.26 -4.25
N TYR A 88 2.56 -15.40 -3.35
CA TYR A 88 2.94 -15.79 -2.00
C TYR A 88 1.72 -16.26 -1.18
N ALA A 89 0.61 -15.54 -1.24
CA ALA A 89 -0.62 -15.94 -0.55
C ALA A 89 -1.10 -17.35 -0.98
N LYS A 90 -0.91 -17.73 -2.25
CA LYS A 90 -1.20 -19.10 -2.73
C LYS A 90 -0.25 -20.14 -2.13
N VAL A 91 1.05 -19.82 -2.01
CA VAL A 91 2.05 -20.72 -1.39
C VAL A 91 1.70 -20.99 0.08
N PHE A 92 1.32 -19.95 0.82
CA PHE A 92 0.89 -20.07 2.21
C PHE A 92 -0.55 -20.58 2.40
N LYS A 93 -1.31 -20.78 1.30
CA LYS A 93 -2.73 -21.14 1.32
C LYS A 93 -3.60 -20.17 2.12
N PHE A 94 -3.27 -18.87 2.06
CA PHE A 94 -4.04 -17.83 2.73
C PHE A 94 -5.39 -17.57 2.04
N ASN A 95 -6.35 -17.07 2.82
CA ASN A 95 -7.66 -16.65 2.31
C ASN A 95 -7.50 -15.42 1.39
N LYS A 96 -8.41 -15.28 0.42
CA LYS A 96 -8.48 -14.15 -0.52
C LYS A 96 -8.62 -12.79 0.18
N ASN A 97 -9.24 -12.77 1.36
CA ASN A 97 -9.34 -11.55 2.17
C ASN A 97 -7.96 -11.07 2.63
N ILE A 98 -7.09 -11.99 3.06
CA ILE A 98 -5.73 -11.66 3.52
C ILE A 98 -4.91 -11.06 2.38
N SER A 99 -4.97 -11.66 1.18
CA SER A 99 -4.25 -11.13 0.02
C SER A 99 -4.79 -9.77 -0.42
N ALA A 100 -6.10 -9.55 -0.42
CA ALA A 100 -6.68 -8.25 -0.75
C ALA A 100 -6.31 -7.16 0.26
N THR A 101 -6.37 -7.47 1.56
CA THR A 101 -5.97 -6.55 2.63
C THR A 101 -4.48 -6.20 2.52
N ALA A 102 -3.61 -7.19 2.23
CA ALA A 102 -2.19 -6.96 2.02
C ALA A 102 -1.89 -6.08 0.79
N ILE A 103 -2.58 -6.31 -0.34
CA ILE A 103 -2.47 -5.47 -1.55
C ILE A 103 -2.91 -4.03 -1.24
N MET A 104 -4.01 -3.86 -0.50
CA MET A 104 -4.48 -2.55 -0.09
C MET A 104 -3.47 -1.82 0.81
N PHE A 105 -2.85 -2.53 1.77
CA PHE A 105 -1.79 -1.95 2.60
C PHE A 105 -0.58 -1.51 1.77
N LEU A 106 -0.17 -2.31 0.79
CA LEU A 106 0.93 -1.94 -0.11
C LEU A 106 0.59 -0.67 -0.91
N LYS A 107 -0.63 -0.59 -1.47
CA LYS A 107 -1.10 0.59 -2.19
C LYS A 107 -1.11 1.83 -1.31
N ARG A 108 -1.67 1.73 -0.11
CA ARG A 108 -1.73 2.84 0.86
C ARG A 108 -0.33 3.30 1.29
N PHE A 109 0.60 2.37 1.48
CA PHE A 109 1.98 2.67 1.83
C PHE A 109 2.67 3.54 0.76
N TYR A 110 2.54 3.16 -0.52
CA TYR A 110 3.18 3.88 -1.64
C TYR A 110 2.42 5.13 -2.12
N ILE A 111 1.34 5.54 -1.44
CA ILE A 111 0.75 6.88 -1.62
C ILE A 111 1.54 7.93 -0.84
N HIS A 112 2.23 7.52 0.23
CA HIS A 112 2.94 8.43 1.14
C HIS A 112 4.45 8.22 1.16
N ASN A 113 4.93 7.12 0.57
CA ASN A 113 6.33 6.74 0.56
C ASN A 113 6.76 6.43 -0.86
N THR A 114 8.06 6.63 -1.14
CA THR A 114 8.65 6.29 -2.42
C THR A 114 9.39 4.95 -2.40
N VAL A 115 9.40 4.26 -3.55
CA VAL A 115 10.21 3.08 -3.85
C VAL A 115 11.71 3.36 -3.75
N LEU A 116 12.12 4.61 -3.92
CA LEU A 116 13.52 5.04 -3.79
C LEU A 116 14.06 4.84 -2.36
N ASP A 117 13.19 5.01 -1.36
CA ASP A 117 13.51 4.86 0.06
C ASP A 117 13.28 3.43 0.53
N TYR A 118 12.15 2.86 0.13
CA TYR A 118 11.66 1.57 0.63
C TYR A 118 11.37 0.61 -0.50
N HIS A 119 12.21 -0.42 -0.60
CA HIS A 119 12.09 -1.40 -1.66
C HIS A 119 10.84 -2.29 -1.46
N PRO A 120 9.94 -2.39 -2.47
CA PRO A 120 8.67 -3.12 -2.38
C PRO A 120 8.79 -4.56 -1.91
N LYS A 121 9.87 -5.27 -2.24
CA LYS A 121 10.09 -6.65 -1.76
C LYS A 121 9.97 -6.82 -0.24
N GLN A 122 10.54 -5.90 0.55
CA GLN A 122 10.50 -5.99 2.02
C GLN A 122 9.16 -5.49 2.57
N THR A 123 8.68 -4.35 2.05
CA THR A 123 7.38 -3.77 2.39
C THR A 123 6.24 -4.74 2.13
N MET A 124 6.25 -5.41 0.97
CA MET A 124 5.24 -6.39 0.55
C MET A 124 5.06 -7.52 1.56
N LEU A 125 6.16 -8.10 2.05
CA LEU A 125 6.12 -9.21 2.99
C LEU A 125 5.65 -8.77 4.37
N THR A 126 6.04 -7.57 4.77
CA THR A 126 5.57 -6.94 6.00
C THR A 126 4.08 -6.64 5.93
N CYS A 127 3.59 -6.09 4.82
CA CYS A 127 2.16 -5.88 4.57
C CYS A 127 1.38 -7.21 4.60
N LEU A 128 1.94 -8.29 4.05
CA LEU A 128 1.32 -9.61 4.07
C LEU A 128 1.23 -10.18 5.49
N PHE A 129 2.30 -10.09 6.26
CA PHE A 129 2.32 -10.52 7.67
C PHE A 129 1.40 -9.66 8.57
N LEU A 130 1.33 -8.35 8.32
CA LEU A 130 0.40 -7.48 9.03
C LEU A 130 -1.06 -7.82 8.68
N ALA A 131 -1.35 -8.10 7.40
CA ALA A 131 -2.68 -8.51 6.97
C ALA A 131 -3.14 -9.81 7.62
N THR A 132 -2.25 -10.78 7.86
CA THR A 132 -2.62 -12.00 8.60
C THR A 132 -3.06 -11.68 10.03
N LYS A 133 -2.37 -10.75 10.71
CA LYS A 133 -2.77 -10.32 12.06
C LYS A 133 -4.14 -9.64 12.07
N VAL A 134 -4.39 -8.76 11.09
CA VAL A 134 -5.64 -7.98 10.98
C VAL A 134 -6.85 -8.87 10.66
N GLU A 135 -6.67 -9.87 9.80
CA GLU A 135 -7.73 -10.82 9.42
C GLU A 135 -7.88 -11.99 10.43
N ASN A 136 -7.28 -11.88 11.62
CA ASN A 136 -7.28 -12.88 12.69
C ASN A 136 -6.74 -14.26 12.26
N TYR A 137 -5.80 -14.29 11.31
CA TYR A 137 -5.08 -15.49 10.92
C TYR A 137 -3.74 -15.54 11.64
N TYR A 138 -3.66 -16.36 12.68
CA TYR A 138 -2.44 -16.48 13.48
C TYR A 138 -1.38 -17.31 12.77
N ILE A 139 -0.22 -16.71 12.54
CA ILE A 139 1.00 -17.38 12.06
C ILE A 139 2.20 -16.82 12.82
N SER A 140 3.08 -17.70 13.31
CA SER A 140 4.33 -17.26 13.94
C SER A 140 5.28 -16.68 12.88
N ILE A 141 6.11 -15.73 13.29
CA ILE A 141 7.05 -15.09 12.37
C ILE A 141 8.05 -16.09 11.78
N ASP A 142 8.50 -17.06 12.57
CA ASP A 142 9.39 -18.14 12.10
C ASP A 142 8.71 -19.02 11.04
N SER A 143 7.42 -19.32 11.22
CA SER A 143 6.66 -20.09 10.22
C SER A 143 6.47 -19.29 8.93
N PHE A 144 6.29 -17.97 9.05
CA PHE A 144 6.15 -17.08 7.90
C PHE A 144 7.45 -16.91 7.12
N THR A 145 8.60 -16.82 7.80
CA THR A 145 9.91 -16.65 7.15
C THR A 145 10.53 -17.95 6.67
N ARG A 146 10.12 -19.12 7.19
CA ARG A 146 10.64 -20.44 6.79
C ARG A 146 10.65 -20.71 5.27
N PRO A 147 9.59 -20.44 4.50
CA PRO A 147 9.64 -20.58 3.04
C PRO A 147 10.42 -19.45 2.35
N LEU A 148 10.68 -18.34 3.04
CA LEU A 148 11.38 -17.16 2.55
C LEU A 148 12.86 -17.21 2.96
N LYS A 149 13.63 -18.13 2.37
CA LYS A 149 15.05 -18.40 2.73
C LYS A 149 15.99 -17.18 2.73
N THR A 150 15.57 -16.04 2.18
CA THR A 150 16.40 -14.83 2.02
C THR A 150 16.14 -13.77 3.10
N ILE A 151 15.11 -13.92 3.93
CA ILE A 151 14.62 -12.82 4.80
C ILE A 151 14.57 -13.28 6.24
N SER A 152 15.19 -12.50 7.12
CA SER A 152 15.19 -12.76 8.55
C SER A 152 13.86 -12.30 9.19
N PRO A 153 13.44 -12.90 10.31
CA PRO A 153 12.31 -12.40 11.11
C PRO A 153 12.49 -10.94 11.53
N GLU A 154 13.72 -10.54 11.88
CA GLU A 154 14.05 -9.19 12.32
C GLU A 154 13.79 -8.14 11.23
N ASP A 155 14.07 -8.47 9.96
CA ASP A 155 13.80 -7.56 8.85
C ASP A 155 12.30 -7.24 8.74
N VAL A 156 11.43 -8.24 8.88
CA VAL A 156 9.97 -8.04 8.81
C VAL A 156 9.47 -7.20 9.99
N LEU A 157 10.00 -7.45 11.19
CA LEU A 157 9.63 -6.69 12.39
C LEU A 157 10.08 -5.24 12.33
N GLN A 158 11.27 -4.96 11.78
CA GLN A 158 11.79 -3.61 11.63
C GLN A 158 10.86 -2.73 10.76
N PHE A 159 10.26 -3.32 9.73
CA PHE A 159 9.32 -2.61 8.85
C PHE A 159 7.90 -2.55 9.40
N GLU A 160 7.52 -3.36 10.39
CA GLU A 160 6.13 -3.47 10.87
C GLU A 160 5.60 -2.14 11.41
N LEU A 161 6.38 -1.47 12.26
CA LEU A 161 5.99 -0.17 12.82
C LEU A 161 5.94 0.92 11.75
N LEU A 162 6.93 0.93 10.84
CA LEU A 162 6.99 1.90 9.75
C LEU A 162 5.77 1.79 8.82
N VAL A 163 5.41 0.57 8.44
CA VAL A 163 4.23 0.31 7.61
C VAL A 163 2.97 0.76 8.37
N SER A 164 2.86 0.42 9.65
CA SER A 164 1.73 0.83 10.49
C SER A 164 1.56 2.35 10.60
N GLN A 165 2.67 3.09 10.77
CA GLN A 165 2.68 4.55 10.79
C GLN A 165 2.25 5.13 9.43
N SER A 166 2.75 4.57 8.33
CA SER A 166 2.39 4.98 6.97
C SER A 166 0.91 4.74 6.65
N LEU A 167 0.34 3.68 7.22
CA LEU A 167 -1.10 3.38 7.18
C LEU A 167 -1.92 4.23 8.15
N ARG A 168 -1.30 5.13 8.92
CA ARG A 168 -1.93 5.93 9.97
C ARG A 168 -2.70 5.07 10.98
N PHE A 169 -2.22 3.86 11.22
CA PHE A 169 -2.86 2.83 12.05
C PHE A 169 -4.30 2.47 11.60
N ASP A 170 -4.67 2.76 10.36
CA ASP A 170 -5.96 2.37 9.79
C ASP A 170 -5.88 0.99 9.13
N PHE A 171 -6.00 -0.04 9.97
CA PHE A 171 -5.94 -1.44 9.53
C PHE A 171 -7.26 -1.96 8.95
N GLN A 172 -8.37 -1.25 9.14
CA GLN A 172 -9.68 -1.73 8.70
C GLN A 172 -9.84 -1.56 7.18
N VAL A 173 -9.80 -2.67 6.45
CA VAL A 173 -10.02 -2.69 4.99
C VAL A 173 -11.33 -3.40 4.68
N SER A 174 -12.23 -2.71 3.97
CA SER A 174 -13.47 -3.32 3.47
C SER A 174 -13.21 -3.94 2.09
N ASN A 175 -13.12 -5.27 2.06
CA ASN A 175 -12.87 -6.02 0.82
C ASN A 175 -14.15 -6.17 -0.04
N PRO A 176 -14.03 -6.11 -1.38
CA PRO A 176 -15.17 -6.27 -2.30
C PRO A 176 -15.75 -7.70 -2.31
N PHE A 177 -14.99 -8.72 -1.90
CA PHE A 177 -15.44 -10.11 -1.87
C PHE A 177 -16.71 -10.32 -1.04
N ASN A 178 -16.76 -9.76 0.18
CA ASN A 178 -17.91 -9.88 1.05
C ASN A 178 -19.17 -9.24 0.43
N SER A 179 -18.99 -8.12 -0.29
CA SER A 179 -20.08 -7.46 -1.00
C SER A 179 -20.56 -8.30 -2.18
N ALA A 180 -19.65 -8.95 -2.90
CA ALA A 180 -19.98 -9.85 -4.00
C ALA A 180 -20.75 -11.09 -3.54
N THR A 181 -20.38 -11.68 -2.41
CA THR A 181 -21.12 -12.80 -1.80
C THR A 181 -22.50 -12.35 -1.31
N GLY A 182 -22.63 -11.14 -0.74
CA GLY A 182 -23.93 -10.59 -0.37
C GLY A 182 -24.85 -10.40 -1.59
N LEU A 183 -24.30 -9.89 -2.70
CA LEU A 183 -25.02 -9.75 -3.96
C LEU A 183 -25.39 -11.11 -4.57
N PHE A 184 -24.54 -12.12 -4.45
CA PHE A 184 -24.83 -13.49 -4.91
C PHE A 184 -26.15 -14.01 -4.30
N PHE A 185 -26.31 -13.92 -2.98
CA PHE A 185 -27.52 -14.39 -2.30
C PHE A 185 -28.78 -13.61 -2.68
N ASP A 186 -28.63 -12.33 -3.01
CA ASP A 186 -29.76 -11.51 -3.43
C ASP A 186 -30.16 -11.82 -4.87
N ILE A 187 -29.18 -11.94 -5.77
CA ILE A 187 -29.38 -12.32 -7.17
C ILE A 187 -29.98 -13.73 -7.27
N GLN A 188 -29.61 -14.66 -6.38
CA GLN A 188 -30.18 -16.00 -6.35
C GLN A 188 -31.70 -16.03 -6.18
N LYS A 189 -32.31 -15.00 -5.56
CA LYS A 189 -33.77 -14.89 -5.44
C LYS A 189 -34.47 -14.54 -6.75
N HIS A 190 -33.72 -14.00 -7.72
CA HIS A 190 -34.25 -13.50 -8.99
C HIS A 190 -34.00 -14.44 -10.16
N TYR A 191 -33.05 -15.37 -10.05
CA TYR A 191 -32.70 -16.32 -11.10
C TYR A 191 -32.89 -17.76 -10.61
N GLU A 192 -33.69 -18.53 -11.35
CA GLU A 192 -33.96 -19.94 -11.05
C GLU A 192 -32.80 -20.87 -11.45
N ASP A 193 -32.00 -20.49 -12.46
CA ASP A 193 -30.83 -21.27 -12.87
C ASP A 193 -29.62 -21.02 -11.97
N HIS A 194 -29.55 -21.79 -10.88
CA HIS A 194 -28.46 -21.74 -9.94
C HIS A 194 -27.14 -22.28 -10.49
N THR A 195 -27.16 -23.14 -11.51
CA THR A 195 -25.93 -23.74 -12.05
C THR A 195 -25.10 -22.73 -12.83
N THR A 196 -25.77 -21.92 -13.66
CA THR A 196 -25.14 -20.82 -14.39
C THR A 196 -24.69 -19.72 -13.43
N LEU A 197 -25.49 -19.44 -12.39
CA LEU A 197 -25.15 -18.41 -11.39
C LEU A 197 -23.85 -18.73 -10.62
N VAL A 198 -23.59 -19.99 -10.29
CA VAL A 198 -22.33 -20.41 -9.66
C VAL A 198 -21.13 -20.18 -10.60
N LYS A 199 -21.28 -20.45 -11.90
CA LYS A 199 -20.23 -20.18 -12.90
C LYS A 199 -19.97 -18.67 -13.01
N VAL A 200 -21.04 -17.87 -13.07
CA VAL A 200 -20.93 -16.40 -13.10
C VAL A 200 -20.23 -15.90 -11.83
N TYR A 201 -20.59 -16.41 -10.65
CA TYR A 201 -19.94 -16.04 -9.40
C TYR A 201 -18.43 -16.32 -9.39
N ALA A 202 -18.00 -17.48 -9.92
CA ALA A 202 -16.58 -17.77 -10.06
C ALA A 202 -15.87 -16.76 -10.98
N ALA A 203 -16.51 -16.37 -12.09
CA ALA A 203 -16.00 -15.32 -12.98
C ALA A 203 -15.95 -13.94 -12.29
N VAL A 204 -16.96 -13.58 -11.50
CA VAL A 204 -17.00 -12.35 -10.70
C VAL A 204 -15.83 -12.30 -9.72
N ILE A 205 -15.56 -13.39 -9.00
CA ILE A 205 -14.44 -13.44 -8.06
C ILE A 205 -13.10 -13.27 -8.78
N ALA A 206 -12.93 -13.86 -9.97
CA ALA A 206 -11.71 -13.66 -10.78
C ALA A 206 -11.56 -12.20 -11.27
N LEU A 207 -12.66 -11.56 -11.65
CA LEU A 207 -12.68 -10.14 -12.04
C LEU A 207 -12.40 -9.22 -10.84
N ILE A 208 -12.93 -9.55 -9.66
CA ILE A 208 -12.60 -8.83 -8.42
C ILE A 208 -11.11 -8.97 -8.11
N GLU A 209 -10.53 -10.17 -8.23
CA GLU A 209 -9.09 -10.37 -8.08
C GLU A 209 -8.29 -9.50 -9.07
N LYS A 210 -8.76 -9.35 -10.32
CA LYS A 210 -8.17 -8.41 -11.30
C LYS A 210 -8.30 -6.95 -10.84
N SER A 211 -9.44 -6.56 -10.30
CA SER A 211 -9.71 -5.20 -9.82
C SER A 211 -8.84 -4.78 -8.62
N LEU A 212 -8.30 -5.74 -7.86
CA LEU A 212 -7.40 -5.44 -6.74
C LEU A 212 -6.05 -4.88 -7.21
N PHE A 213 -5.62 -5.19 -8.43
CA PHE A 213 -4.38 -4.68 -8.99
C PHE A 213 -4.51 -3.28 -9.59
N THR A 214 -5.74 -2.77 -9.74
CA THR A 214 -5.99 -1.40 -10.18
C THR A 214 -6.16 -0.47 -8.98
N ASP A 215 -6.28 0.83 -9.24
CA ASP A 215 -6.55 1.81 -8.18
C ASP A 215 -8.04 1.86 -7.77
N CYS A 216 -8.88 0.96 -8.29
CA CYS A 216 -10.32 0.96 -8.02
C CYS A 216 -10.63 0.94 -6.52
N GLY A 217 -9.86 0.19 -5.73
CA GLY A 217 -10.06 0.10 -4.28
C GLY A 217 -9.76 1.38 -3.48
N LEU A 218 -9.13 2.38 -4.10
CA LEU A 218 -8.88 3.71 -3.52
C LEU A 218 -9.85 4.78 -4.05
N MET A 219 -10.55 4.50 -5.16
CA MET A 219 -11.46 5.45 -5.82
C MET A 219 -12.93 5.17 -5.49
N PHE A 220 -13.31 3.89 -5.50
CA PHE A 220 -14.71 3.45 -5.45
C PHE A 220 -15.01 2.63 -4.20
N MET A 221 -16.30 2.55 -3.85
CA MET A 221 -16.77 1.72 -2.75
C MET A 221 -16.69 0.24 -3.11
N PRO A 222 -16.42 -0.66 -2.15
CA PRO A 222 -16.36 -2.10 -2.40
C PRO A 222 -17.67 -2.68 -2.95
N SER A 223 -18.82 -2.09 -2.58
CA SER A 223 -20.13 -2.46 -3.12
C SER A 223 -20.28 -2.07 -4.59
N GLN A 224 -19.79 -0.89 -4.99
CA GLN A 224 -19.80 -0.43 -6.39
C GLN A 224 -18.88 -1.30 -7.25
N ILE A 225 -17.70 -1.64 -6.75
CA ILE A 225 -16.75 -2.54 -7.42
C ILE A 225 -17.41 -3.91 -7.62
N ALA A 226 -17.98 -4.50 -6.56
CA ALA A 226 -18.66 -5.79 -6.66
C ALA A 226 -19.81 -5.77 -7.67
N LEU A 227 -20.62 -4.70 -7.68
CA LEU A 227 -21.73 -4.54 -8.61
C LEU A 227 -21.26 -4.41 -10.06
N ALA A 228 -20.16 -3.69 -10.30
CA ALA A 228 -19.58 -3.51 -11.64
C ALA A 228 -19.06 -4.83 -12.21
N MET A 229 -18.43 -5.65 -11.35
CA MET A 229 -17.95 -6.98 -11.75
C MET A 229 -19.11 -7.95 -12.00
N TRP A 230 -20.19 -7.86 -11.22
CA TRP A 230 -21.43 -8.61 -11.47
C TRP A 230 -22.07 -8.23 -12.81
N LYS A 231 -22.21 -6.94 -13.10
CA LYS A 231 -22.67 -6.44 -14.39
C LYS A 231 -21.85 -7.05 -15.53
N HIS A 232 -20.52 -6.94 -15.45
CA HIS A 232 -19.61 -7.42 -16.49
C HIS A 232 -19.70 -8.95 -16.68
N ALA A 233 -19.75 -9.71 -15.59
CA ALA A 233 -19.82 -11.17 -15.67
C ALA A 233 -21.17 -11.65 -16.24
N LEU A 234 -22.28 -11.02 -15.83
CA LEU A 234 -23.62 -11.38 -16.32
C LEU A 234 -23.79 -11.05 -17.80
N GLU A 235 -23.28 -9.91 -18.26
CA GLU A 235 -23.26 -9.54 -19.69
C GLU A 235 -22.49 -10.57 -20.53
N ASN A 236 -21.32 -11.02 -20.05
CA ASN A 236 -20.54 -12.07 -20.72
C ASN A 236 -21.26 -13.43 -20.78
N HIS A 237 -22.18 -13.68 -19.86
CA HIS A 237 -23.02 -14.89 -19.83
C HIS A 237 -24.42 -14.69 -20.46
N GLY A 238 -24.70 -13.51 -21.04
CA GLY A 238 -25.96 -13.20 -21.72
C GLY A 238 -27.17 -13.04 -20.78
N LEU A 239 -26.94 -12.75 -19.49
CA LEU A 239 -28.00 -12.58 -18.49
C LEU A 239 -28.30 -11.09 -18.25
N ASN A 240 -29.59 -10.73 -18.29
CA ASN A 240 -30.05 -9.34 -18.15
C ASN A 240 -29.94 -8.82 -16.72
N PHE A 241 -28.89 -8.05 -16.42
CA PHE A 241 -28.69 -7.41 -15.12
C PHE A 241 -29.58 -6.19 -14.85
N GLU A 242 -30.04 -5.51 -15.91
CA GLU A 242 -30.83 -4.28 -15.80
C GLU A 242 -32.18 -4.49 -15.11
N THR A 243 -32.81 -5.64 -15.31
CA THR A 243 -34.06 -6.02 -14.66
C THR A 243 -33.91 -6.12 -13.13
N TYR A 244 -32.72 -6.51 -12.66
CA TYR A 244 -32.41 -6.57 -11.23
C TYR A 244 -32.17 -5.16 -10.66
N LEU A 245 -31.40 -4.33 -11.36
CA LEU A 245 -31.09 -2.96 -10.91
C LEU A 245 -32.33 -2.06 -10.89
N SER A 246 -33.16 -2.09 -11.93
CA SER A 246 -34.39 -1.30 -12.04
C SER A 246 -35.44 -1.63 -10.97
N LYS A 247 -35.46 -2.87 -10.46
CA LYS A 247 -36.32 -3.28 -9.35
C LYS A 247 -35.81 -2.81 -7.99
N LYS A 248 -34.50 -2.61 -7.84
CA LYS A 248 -33.85 -2.36 -6.54
C LYS A 248 -33.54 -0.89 -6.29
N PHE A 249 -33.35 -0.10 -7.35
CA PHE A 249 -32.99 1.31 -7.25
C PHE A 249 -33.98 2.21 -8.01
N PRO A 250 -34.27 3.42 -7.50
CA PRO A 250 -35.10 4.40 -8.20
C PRO A 250 -34.38 4.93 -9.46
N ALA A 251 -35.17 5.32 -10.47
CA ALA A 251 -34.68 5.67 -11.80
C ALA A 251 -33.64 6.81 -11.81
N ASP A 252 -33.80 7.83 -10.97
CA ASP A 252 -32.91 9.00 -10.93
C ASP A 252 -31.48 8.64 -10.54
N LEU A 253 -31.31 7.66 -9.66
CA LEU A 253 -29.99 7.21 -9.16
C LEU A 253 -29.33 6.17 -10.07
N LEU A 254 -30.08 5.56 -10.99
CA LEU A 254 -29.54 4.54 -11.89
C LEU A 254 -28.55 5.13 -12.88
N HIS A 255 -28.82 6.32 -13.44
CA HIS A 255 -27.94 6.93 -14.44
C HIS A 255 -26.53 7.21 -13.88
N GLU A 256 -26.45 7.82 -12.70
CA GLU A 256 -25.17 8.05 -12.01
C GLU A 256 -24.46 6.74 -11.67
N LEU A 257 -25.22 5.74 -11.21
CA LEU A 257 -24.66 4.43 -10.89
C LEU A 257 -24.07 3.77 -12.14
N TYR A 258 -24.78 3.74 -13.26
CA TYR A 258 -24.28 3.16 -14.51
C TYR A 258 -22.99 3.81 -14.98
N SER A 259 -22.90 5.14 -14.93
CA SER A 259 -21.66 5.86 -15.25
C SER A 259 -20.48 5.40 -14.39
N ILE A 260 -20.69 5.18 -13.09
CA ILE A 260 -19.65 4.70 -12.17
C ILE A 260 -19.28 3.24 -12.48
N LEU A 261 -20.26 2.38 -12.76
CA LEU A 261 -20.01 0.98 -13.08
C LEU A 261 -19.21 0.83 -14.37
N ASP A 262 -19.54 1.61 -15.39
CA ASP A 262 -18.86 1.60 -16.69
C ASP A 262 -17.42 2.12 -16.57
N GLU A 263 -17.21 3.14 -15.74
CA GLU A 263 -15.85 3.63 -15.44
C GLU A 263 -15.01 2.55 -14.74
N ILE A 264 -15.57 1.86 -13.74
CA ILE A 264 -14.88 0.76 -13.05
C ILE A 264 -14.54 -0.37 -14.04
N GLN A 265 -15.49 -0.76 -14.90
CA GLN A 265 -15.25 -1.79 -15.91
C GLN A 265 -14.14 -1.38 -16.89
N ARG A 266 -14.11 -0.12 -17.34
CA ARG A 266 -13.06 0.40 -18.20
C ARG A 266 -11.67 0.32 -17.54
N ILE A 267 -11.57 0.69 -16.26
CA ILE A 267 -10.31 0.64 -15.51
C ILE A 267 -9.83 -0.81 -15.34
N VAL A 268 -10.73 -1.72 -14.99
CA VAL A 268 -10.40 -3.16 -14.82
C VAL A 268 -10.11 -3.83 -16.15
N GLY A 269 -10.80 -3.43 -17.22
CA GLY A 269 -10.58 -3.90 -18.59
C GLY A 269 -9.20 -3.52 -19.11
N GLY A 270 -8.81 -2.25 -18.93
CA GLY A 270 -7.52 -1.70 -19.38
C GLY A 270 -6.30 -2.13 -18.56
N TYR A 271 -6.48 -2.87 -17.46
CA TYR A 271 -5.36 -3.37 -16.67
C TYR A 271 -4.56 -4.46 -17.40
N HIS A 272 -3.27 -4.20 -17.56
CA HIS A 272 -2.27 -5.14 -18.05
C HIS A 272 -1.27 -5.40 -16.93
N ALA A 273 -0.96 -6.68 -16.68
CA ALA A 273 0.03 -7.03 -15.67
C ALA A 273 1.44 -6.63 -16.15
N PRO A 274 2.26 -5.97 -15.30
CA PRO A 274 3.60 -5.56 -15.69
C PRO A 274 4.48 -6.78 -16.00
N SER A 275 5.27 -6.69 -17.08
CA SER A 275 6.11 -7.79 -17.53
C SER A 275 7.40 -7.90 -16.70
N ILE A 276 7.97 -9.11 -16.63
CA ILE A 276 9.23 -9.34 -15.93
C ILE A 276 10.39 -8.60 -16.61
N SER A 277 10.33 -8.40 -17.94
CA SER A 277 11.33 -7.65 -18.71
C SER A 277 11.35 -6.18 -18.32
N GLU A 278 10.20 -5.51 -18.33
CA GLU A 278 10.09 -4.10 -17.92
C GLU A 278 10.54 -3.92 -16.47
N MET A 279 10.16 -4.86 -15.59
CA MET A 279 10.57 -4.84 -14.19
C MET A 279 12.10 -4.94 -14.03
N ARG A 280 12.79 -5.74 -14.85
CA ARG A 280 14.27 -5.83 -14.80
C ARG A 280 14.94 -4.52 -15.20
N GLU A 281 14.36 -3.78 -16.13
CA GLU A 281 14.87 -2.47 -16.53
C GLU A 281 14.68 -1.44 -15.43
N ILE A 282 13.50 -1.43 -14.80
CA ILE A 282 13.19 -0.57 -13.66
C ILE A 282 14.08 -0.91 -12.46
N ASP A 283 14.30 -2.20 -12.15
CA ASP A 283 15.20 -2.64 -11.07
C ASP A 283 16.65 -2.20 -11.33
N LYS A 284 17.12 -2.26 -12.59
CA LYS A 284 18.44 -1.75 -12.97
C LYS A 284 18.54 -0.25 -12.72
N LYS A 285 17.55 0.54 -13.14
CA LYS A 285 17.50 1.98 -12.84
C LYS A 285 17.48 2.24 -11.33
N LEU A 286 16.71 1.47 -10.57
CA LEU A 286 16.56 1.63 -9.13
C LEU A 286 17.89 1.42 -8.38
N ILE A 287 18.76 0.51 -8.82
CA ILE A 287 20.10 0.34 -8.21
C ILE A 287 20.87 1.67 -8.19
N TYR A 288 20.73 2.48 -9.25
CA TYR A 288 21.38 3.79 -9.37
C TYR A 288 20.57 4.93 -8.73
N CYS A 289 19.29 4.72 -8.41
CA CYS A 289 18.41 5.78 -7.89
C CYS A 289 18.09 5.64 -6.39
N LYS A 290 18.48 4.52 -5.76
CA LYS A 290 18.24 4.28 -4.33
C LYS A 290 18.76 5.40 -3.44
N ASN A 291 17.97 5.74 -2.43
CA ASN A 291 18.37 6.71 -1.42
C ASN A 291 19.51 6.13 -0.57
N ILE A 292 20.69 6.72 -0.75
CA ILE A 292 21.94 6.31 -0.10
C ILE A 292 21.84 6.42 1.43
N ALA A 293 21.04 7.36 1.95
CA ALA A 293 20.85 7.56 3.39
C ALA A 293 20.18 6.38 4.11
N LYS A 294 19.53 5.46 3.39
CA LYS A 294 18.88 4.26 3.94
C LYS A 294 19.69 2.99 3.73
N VAL A 295 20.81 3.07 3.03
CA VAL A 295 21.71 1.93 2.81
C VAL A 295 22.67 1.84 3.99
N LYS A 296 22.58 0.77 4.80
CA LYS A 296 23.40 0.58 6.03
C LYS A 296 24.92 0.71 5.80
N THR A 297 25.40 0.46 4.58
CA THR A 297 26.82 0.57 4.23
C THR A 297 27.28 1.99 3.89
N SER A 298 26.37 2.91 3.57
CA SER A 298 26.69 4.30 3.24
C SER A 298 27.19 5.09 4.43
N GLU A 299 28.02 6.08 4.13
CA GLU A 299 28.52 7.04 5.10
C GLU A 299 27.43 7.95 5.66
N VAL A 300 26.45 8.33 4.84
CA VAL A 300 25.30 9.14 5.27
C VAL A 300 24.46 8.39 6.29
N TYR A 301 24.20 7.10 6.09
CA TYR A 301 23.51 6.28 7.07
C TYR A 301 24.26 6.26 8.41
N LYS A 302 25.59 6.04 8.38
CA LYS A 302 26.44 6.03 9.57
C LYS A 302 26.50 7.38 10.26
N HIS A 303 26.51 8.47 9.51
CA HIS A 303 26.50 9.83 10.04
C HIS A 303 25.17 10.15 10.73
N LEU A 304 24.03 9.80 10.10
CA LEU A 304 22.70 9.98 10.68
C LEU A 304 22.49 9.14 11.95
N GLU A 305 22.96 7.89 11.97
CA GLU A 305 22.93 7.03 13.17
C GLU A 305 23.76 7.60 14.32
N ARG A 306 24.96 8.12 14.03
CA ARG A 306 25.78 8.79 15.05
C ARG A 306 25.08 10.01 15.62
N LYS A 307 24.49 10.83 14.75
CA LYS A 307 23.76 12.02 15.16
C LYS A 307 22.55 11.69 16.03
N LYS A 308 21.76 10.67 15.65
CA LYS A 308 20.64 10.18 16.48
C LYS A 308 21.10 9.70 17.86
N LYS A 309 22.19 8.94 17.92
CA LYS A 309 22.75 8.48 19.21
C LYS A 309 23.23 9.63 20.09
N THR A 310 23.80 10.67 19.48
CA THR A 310 24.18 11.89 20.22
C THR A 310 22.93 12.62 20.72
N GLU A 311 21.90 12.79 19.90
CA GLU A 311 20.62 13.42 20.30
C GLU A 311 19.89 12.63 21.39
N GLU A 312 19.90 11.29 21.32
CA GLU A 312 19.34 10.41 22.36
C GLU A 312 20.14 10.54 23.67
N GLN A 313 21.48 10.53 23.62
CA GLN A 313 22.33 10.74 24.79
C GLN A 313 22.15 12.12 25.41
N ASP A 314 22.01 13.17 24.60
CA ASP A 314 21.75 14.53 25.09
C ASP A 314 20.36 14.61 25.75
N SER A 315 19.36 13.92 25.20
CA SER A 315 18.02 13.86 25.79
C SER A 315 17.97 13.07 27.10
N ASP A 316 18.72 11.97 27.21
CA ASP A 316 18.84 11.19 28.44
C ASP A 316 19.59 11.97 29.52
N ASN A 317 20.66 12.69 29.16
CA ASN A 317 21.39 13.59 30.05
C ASN A 317 20.51 14.74 30.56
N GLU A 318 19.67 15.34 29.72
CA GLU A 318 18.70 16.38 30.16
C GLU A 318 17.63 15.84 31.13
N VAL A 319 17.22 14.57 30.96
CA VAL A 319 16.26 13.91 31.85
C VAL A 319 16.92 13.55 33.19
N GLU A 320 18.17 13.11 33.19
CA GLU A 320 18.98 12.92 34.40
C GLU A 320 19.25 14.24 35.13
N GLU A 321 19.63 15.32 34.45
CA GLU A 321 19.81 16.64 35.08
C GLU A 321 18.53 17.20 35.71
N LYS A 322 17.36 16.91 35.14
CA LYS A 322 16.06 17.30 35.71
C LYS A 322 15.66 16.45 36.92
N SER A 323 16.15 15.22 37.03
CA SER A 323 15.87 14.32 38.15
C SER A 323 16.88 14.42 39.30
N ILE A 324 18.06 15.03 39.07
CA ILE A 324 19.09 15.28 40.09
C ILE A 324 18.89 16.61 40.83
N LYS A 325 18.01 17.52 40.37
CA LYS A 325 17.64 18.71 41.17
C LYS A 325 16.87 18.27 42.43
N PRO A 326 17.43 18.42 43.64
CA PRO A 326 16.68 18.13 44.85
C PRO A 326 15.49 19.09 44.95
N LEU A 327 14.31 18.57 45.30
CA LEU A 327 13.21 19.38 45.84
C LEU A 327 13.72 20.08 47.10
N ASN A 328 14.31 21.26 46.95
CA ASN A 328 14.66 22.14 48.05
C ASN A 328 14.10 23.53 47.75
N SER A 329 12.79 23.66 47.99
CA SER A 329 12.15 24.90 48.45
C SER A 329 10.69 24.56 48.74
N ASP A 330 10.39 24.16 49.97
CA ASP A 330 9.13 24.44 50.66
C ASP A 330 9.26 24.00 52.12
N ALA A 331 10.18 24.68 52.82
CA ALA A 331 10.12 24.83 54.26
C ALA A 331 9.75 26.29 54.52
N ASP A 332 8.44 26.60 54.49
CA ASP A 332 7.81 27.65 55.30
C ASP A 332 6.35 27.87 54.89
N VAL A 333 5.50 26.86 55.07
CA VAL A 333 4.08 27.11 55.37
C VAL A 333 3.61 25.98 56.28
N PHE A 334 3.67 26.19 57.59
CA PHE A 334 2.63 25.86 58.58
C PHE A 334 3.25 25.99 59.99
N LYS A 335 2.67 26.92 60.76
CA LYS A 335 2.81 27.05 62.21
C LYS A 335 2.31 25.81 62.94
#